data_AF-A0A2V5VAD7-F1
#
_entry.id   AF-A0A2V5VAD7-F1
#
_cell.length_a   1.000
_cell.length_b   1.000
_cell.length_c   1.000
_cell.angle_alpha   90.00
_cell.angle_beta   90.00
_cell.angle_gamma   90.00
#
_symmetry.space_group_name_H-M   'P 1'
#
loop_
_entity.id
_entity.type
_entity.pdbx_description
1 polymer ?
#
loop_
_entity_poly.entity_id
_entity_poly.type
_entity_poly.pdbx_seq_one_letter_code
_entity_poly.pdbx_strand_id
1 'polypeptide(L)'
;MKFGSTVRGSSKLTAGLLLAAFLFVGPLRALTPNEWRFSQAIDVPANGLIRVNLPAETLDVARPDLGDVRILDSAGREVPFLIDRPMPRRESALRSQELRTALEPAATQITLTTGTKSLLKGVTFETPPGSEFIKAVRVEGSHDSATWLQLASDKPIFRMAGGAANPSVSFPEGIWEFLRLTIDDSRTAAVPFTGVLLQV
;
A
#
# COMPACT_ATOMS: atom_id res chain seq x y z
N MET A 1 69.29 -16.40 -28.31
CA MET A 1 69.44 -15.59 -29.53
C MET A 1 69.03 -14.16 -29.18
N LYS A 2 69.98 -13.21 -29.30
CA LYS A 2 69.91 -11.73 -29.35
C LYS A 2 69.27 -10.88 -28.22
N PHE A 3 70.20 -10.21 -27.49
CA PHE A 3 70.33 -8.77 -27.15
C PHE A 3 69.20 -7.98 -26.45
N GLY A 4 69.41 -7.71 -25.16
CA GLY A 4 69.89 -6.43 -24.61
C GLY A 4 69.23 -5.10 -25.01
N SER A 5 68.73 -4.37 -24.00
CA SER A 5 68.79 -2.91 -23.94
C SER A 5 68.89 -2.48 -22.48
N THR A 6 69.91 -1.66 -22.19
CA THR A 6 70.15 -1.00 -20.89
C THR A 6 69.71 0.45 -21.03
N VAL A 7 68.84 0.93 -20.14
CA VAL A 7 68.69 2.36 -19.88
C VAL A 7 68.84 2.59 -18.38
N ARG A 8 69.85 3.38 -18.03
CA ARG A 8 70.16 3.84 -16.68
C ARG A 8 69.56 5.24 -16.53
N GLY A 9 68.61 5.38 -15.61
CA GLY A 9 68.06 6.67 -15.20
C GLY A 9 67.90 6.68 -13.68
N SER A 10 68.78 7.42 -13.02
CA SER A 10 68.76 7.66 -11.57
C SER A 10 67.74 8.74 -11.22
N SER A 11 66.83 8.49 -10.28
CA SER A 11 66.51 9.45 -9.22
C SER A 11 65.62 8.79 -8.14
N LYS A 12 65.74 9.35 -6.94
CA LYS A 12 65.35 8.79 -5.66
C LYS A 12 63.84 8.58 -5.57
N LEU A 13 63.40 7.40 -5.13
CA LEU A 13 62.02 7.16 -4.71
C LEU A 13 62.01 6.72 -3.25
N THR A 14 61.47 7.63 -2.45
CA THR A 14 60.99 7.47 -1.08
C THR A 14 60.26 6.14 -0.88
N ALA A 15 60.66 5.40 0.15
CA ALA A 15 60.01 4.17 0.57
C ALA A 15 58.56 4.45 0.96
N GLY A 16 57.62 4.05 0.10
CA GLY A 16 56.20 3.99 0.41
C GLY A 16 55.86 2.60 0.98
N LEU A 17 55.46 2.56 2.25
CA LEU A 17 54.93 1.38 2.92
C LEU A 17 53.62 0.96 2.24
N LEU A 18 53.63 -0.11 1.45
CA LEU A 18 52.41 -0.75 0.94
C LEU A 18 51.81 -1.61 2.05
N LEU A 19 50.87 -1.03 2.80
CA LEU A 19 50.01 -1.77 3.72
C LEU A 19 48.96 -2.52 2.88
N ALA A 20 49.22 -3.80 2.61
CA ALA A 20 48.22 -4.70 2.04
C ALA A 20 47.09 -4.88 3.07
N ALA A 21 45.99 -4.17 2.91
CA ALA A 21 44.77 -4.40 3.67
C ALA A 21 44.20 -5.77 3.26
N PHE A 22 44.51 -6.80 4.04
CA PHE A 22 43.75 -8.05 4.01
C PHE A 22 42.33 -7.72 4.49
N LEU A 23 41.39 -7.61 3.55
CA LEU A 23 39.97 -7.64 3.86
C LEU A 23 39.66 -9.03 4.42
N PHE A 24 39.61 -9.13 5.74
CA PHE A 24 39.09 -10.29 6.44
C PHE A 24 37.59 -10.38 6.14
N VAL A 25 37.21 -11.18 5.14
CA VAL A 25 35.82 -11.62 4.98
C VAL A 25 35.55 -12.56 6.16
N GLY A 26 34.96 -12.01 7.22
CA GLY A 26 34.46 -12.82 8.33
C GLY A 26 33.43 -13.83 7.80
N PRO A 27 33.39 -15.06 8.33
CA PRO A 27 32.37 -16.02 7.92
C PRO A 27 30.99 -15.43 8.19
N LEU A 28 30.15 -15.37 7.15
CA LEU A 28 28.70 -15.23 7.32
C LEU A 28 28.29 -16.35 8.28
N ARG A 29 27.82 -15.96 9.47
CA ARG A 29 27.34 -16.88 10.50
C ARG A 29 26.23 -17.70 9.84
N ALA A 30 26.50 -18.99 9.60
CA ALA A 30 25.45 -19.95 9.30
C ALA A 30 24.47 -19.91 10.48
N LEU A 31 23.18 -19.70 10.19
CA LEU A 31 22.12 -19.74 11.19
C LEU A 31 22.25 -21.07 11.93
N THR A 32 22.43 -21.03 13.25
CA THR A 32 22.52 -22.28 14.01
C THR A 32 21.10 -22.85 14.10
N PRO A 33 20.84 -24.08 13.62
CA PRO A 33 19.48 -24.62 13.57
C PRO A 33 18.77 -24.67 14.92
N ASN A 34 19.55 -24.66 16.02
CA ASN A 34 19.04 -24.78 17.38
C ASN A 34 18.49 -23.47 17.98
N GLU A 35 18.62 -22.33 17.28
CA GLU A 35 18.04 -21.04 17.70
C GLU A 35 16.60 -20.84 17.17
N TRP A 36 16.15 -21.68 16.25
CA TRP A 36 14.87 -21.57 15.57
C TRP A 36 13.95 -22.73 15.99
N ARG A 37 12.91 -22.42 16.76
CA ARG A 37 11.99 -23.42 17.33
C ARG A 37 11.07 -24.06 16.29
N PHE A 38 10.75 -23.35 15.21
CA PHE A 38 9.79 -23.78 14.19
C PHE A 38 10.46 -23.85 12.82
N SER A 39 10.15 -24.90 12.07
CA SER A 39 10.64 -25.12 10.71
C SER A 39 9.55 -25.74 9.85
N GLN A 40 9.47 -25.32 8.60
CA GLN A 40 8.54 -25.90 7.64
C GLN A 40 9.22 -26.13 6.29
N ALA A 41 8.87 -27.22 5.62
CA ALA A 41 9.27 -27.44 4.23
C ALA A 41 8.46 -26.55 3.29
N ILE A 42 9.11 -26.07 2.23
CA ILE A 42 8.51 -25.31 1.13
C ILE A 42 8.71 -26.15 -0.13
N ASP A 43 7.63 -26.40 -0.86
CA ASP A 43 7.72 -27.04 -2.16
C ASP A 43 8.14 -26.01 -3.23
N VAL A 44 9.13 -26.36 -4.04
CA VAL A 44 9.72 -25.50 -5.07
C VAL A 44 9.49 -26.17 -6.43
N PRO A 45 8.37 -25.88 -7.11
CA PRO A 45 7.94 -26.64 -8.28
C PRO A 45 8.78 -26.33 -9.54
N ALA A 46 9.49 -25.20 -9.55
CA ALA A 46 10.30 -24.78 -10.68
C ALA A 46 11.47 -23.88 -10.23
N ASN A 47 12.50 -23.83 -11.06
CA ASN A 47 13.60 -22.89 -10.90
C ASN A 47 13.15 -21.46 -11.22
N GLY A 48 13.70 -20.47 -10.50
CA GLY A 48 13.43 -19.05 -10.72
C GLY A 48 12.64 -18.40 -9.59
N LEU A 49 12.04 -17.25 -9.87
CA LEU A 49 11.23 -16.54 -8.87
C LEU A 49 9.91 -17.29 -8.66
N ILE A 50 9.71 -17.75 -7.43
CA ILE A 50 8.46 -18.42 -7.02
C ILE A 50 7.75 -17.57 -5.97
N ARG A 51 6.42 -17.61 -5.99
CA ARG A 51 5.60 -17.06 -4.91
C ARG A 51 5.22 -18.19 -3.96
N VAL A 52 5.54 -17.99 -2.69
CA VAL A 52 5.15 -18.89 -1.61
C VAL A 52 4.14 -18.14 -0.75
N ASN A 53 2.94 -18.68 -0.61
CA ASN A 53 1.99 -18.16 0.36
C ASN A 53 2.40 -18.67 1.74
N LEU A 54 2.59 -17.74 2.69
CA LEU A 54 2.85 -18.11 4.08
C LEU A 54 1.59 -18.79 4.65
N PRO A 55 1.69 -20.05 5.10
CA PRO A 55 0.58 -20.75 5.73
C PRO A 55 0.14 -20.03 7.00
N ALA A 56 -1.15 -20.18 7.36
CA ALA A 56 -1.72 -19.54 8.55
C ALA A 56 -0.96 -19.95 9.82
N GLU A 57 -0.54 -21.21 9.90
CA GLU A 57 0.20 -21.77 11.03
C GLU A 57 1.58 -21.09 11.21
N THR A 58 2.19 -20.65 10.11
CA THR A 58 3.45 -19.87 10.17
C THR A 58 3.18 -18.44 10.64
N LEU A 59 2.10 -17.82 10.15
CA LEU A 59 1.71 -16.46 10.55
C LEU A 59 1.29 -16.37 12.03
N ASP A 60 0.66 -17.41 12.57
CA ASP A 60 0.20 -17.47 13.96
C ASP A 60 1.34 -17.42 14.99
N VAL A 61 2.54 -17.89 14.60
CA VAL A 61 3.72 -17.95 15.49
C VAL A 61 4.80 -16.92 15.16
N ALA A 62 4.78 -16.35 13.95
CA ALA A 62 5.74 -15.35 13.51
C ALA A 62 5.49 -13.99 14.18
N ARG A 63 6.53 -13.16 14.25
CA ARG A 63 6.35 -11.77 14.65
C ARG A 63 5.49 -11.00 13.65
N PRO A 64 4.77 -9.95 14.08
CA PRO A 64 3.96 -9.13 13.17
C PRO A 64 4.76 -8.47 12.03
N ASP A 65 6.06 -8.24 12.23
CA ASP A 65 6.95 -7.69 11.21
C ASP A 65 7.60 -8.74 10.32
N LEU A 66 7.36 -10.04 10.58
CA LEU A 66 7.98 -11.18 9.89
C LEU A 66 9.51 -11.12 9.85
N GLY A 67 10.12 -10.34 10.76
CA GLY A 67 11.58 -10.16 10.83
C GLY A 67 12.31 -11.41 11.31
N ASP A 68 11.57 -12.38 11.82
CA ASP A 68 11.95 -13.71 12.22
C ASP A 68 11.66 -14.79 11.16
N VAL A 69 11.22 -14.43 9.94
CA VAL A 69 11.09 -15.43 8.87
C VAL A 69 12.42 -15.54 8.13
N ARG A 70 12.91 -16.77 7.92
CA ARG A 70 14.11 -17.08 7.14
C ARG A 70 13.81 -18.22 6.17
N ILE A 71 14.32 -18.14 4.94
CA ILE A 71 14.24 -19.23 3.96
C ILE A 71 15.63 -19.81 3.81
N LEU A 72 15.76 -21.13 3.98
CA LEU A 72 17.02 -21.84 3.82
C LEU A 72 16.96 -22.77 2.60
N ASP A 73 18.06 -22.91 1.88
CA ASP A 73 18.23 -23.93 0.86
C ASP A 73 18.54 -25.30 1.50
N SER A 74 18.64 -26.34 0.66
CA SER A 74 18.96 -27.70 1.12
C SER A 74 20.35 -27.84 1.74
N ALA A 75 21.25 -26.87 1.53
CA ALA A 75 22.56 -26.80 2.16
C ALA A 75 22.55 -25.95 3.45
N GLY A 76 21.38 -25.48 3.88
CA GLY A 76 21.20 -24.65 5.08
C GLY A 76 21.62 -23.19 4.90
N ARG A 77 21.79 -22.72 3.67
CA ARG A 77 22.16 -21.33 3.37
C ARG A 77 20.91 -20.49 3.22
N GLU A 78 20.95 -19.27 3.75
CA GLU A 78 19.83 -18.34 3.60
C GLU A 78 19.64 -17.93 2.14
N VAL A 79 18.40 -18.05 1.68
CA VAL A 79 17.96 -17.67 0.33
C VAL A 79 17.35 -16.27 0.41
N PRO A 80 17.81 -15.30 -0.39
CA PRO A 80 17.20 -13.98 -0.44
C PRO A 80 15.74 -14.05 -0.90
N PHE A 81 14.86 -13.32 -0.22
CA PHE A 81 13.44 -13.25 -0.53
C PHE A 81 12.90 -11.83 -0.35
N LEU A 82 11.71 -11.60 -0.92
CA LEU A 82 10.95 -10.37 -0.74
C LEU A 82 9.61 -10.72 -0.08
N ILE A 83 9.24 -9.99 0.96
CA ILE A 83 7.92 -10.12 1.59
C ILE A 83 6.95 -9.24 0.81
N ASP A 84 6.09 -9.88 0.03
CA ASP A 84 4.96 -9.22 -0.63
C ASP A 84 3.81 -9.11 0.38
N ARG A 85 3.78 -8.00 1.13
CA ARG A 85 2.63 -7.68 1.97
C ARG A 85 1.54 -7.14 1.07
N PRO A 86 0.30 -7.67 1.13
CA PRO A 86 -0.82 -7.01 0.48
C PRO A 86 -0.93 -5.61 1.09
N MET A 87 -0.41 -4.61 0.39
CA MET A 87 -0.79 -3.24 0.65
C MET A 87 -2.30 -3.20 0.43
N PRO A 88 -3.09 -2.51 1.28
CA PRO A 88 -4.45 -2.16 0.90
C PRO A 88 -4.34 -1.62 -0.52
N ARG A 89 -4.91 -2.34 -1.49
CA ARG A 89 -4.85 -1.94 -2.89
C ARG A 89 -5.34 -0.51 -2.86
N ARG A 90 -4.47 0.44 -3.20
CA ARG A 90 -4.90 1.82 -3.41
C ARG A 90 -5.90 1.64 -4.54
N GLU A 91 -7.18 1.64 -4.19
CA GLU A 91 -8.25 1.57 -5.18
C GLU A 91 -7.87 2.60 -6.24
N SER A 92 -8.02 2.22 -7.50
CA SER A 92 -7.87 3.14 -8.61
C SER A 92 -8.87 4.26 -8.37
N ALA A 93 -8.39 5.31 -7.69
CA ALA A 93 -9.20 6.37 -7.16
C ALA A 93 -9.07 7.54 -8.11
N LEU A 94 -10.13 7.81 -8.87
CA LEU A 94 -10.17 8.97 -9.75
C LEU A 94 -10.68 10.18 -8.97
N ARG A 95 -10.17 11.36 -9.30
CA ARG A 95 -10.75 12.62 -8.83
C ARG A 95 -12.02 12.89 -9.63
N SER A 96 -13.10 13.31 -8.96
CA SER A 96 -14.26 13.88 -9.66
C SER A 96 -13.87 15.13 -10.43
N GLN A 97 -14.46 15.34 -11.61
CA GLN A 97 -14.17 16.50 -12.45
C GLN A 97 -14.69 17.80 -11.84
N GLU A 98 -15.93 17.78 -11.36
CA GLU A 98 -16.54 18.91 -10.66
C GLU A 98 -17.22 18.42 -9.39
N LEU A 99 -17.22 19.26 -8.36
CA LEU A 99 -17.86 18.98 -7.07
C LEU A 99 -18.51 20.26 -6.56
N ARG A 100 -19.77 20.14 -6.13
CA ARG A 100 -20.56 21.22 -5.53
C ARG A 100 -21.13 20.74 -4.21
N THR A 101 -21.03 21.57 -3.19
CA THR A 101 -21.55 21.28 -1.85
C THR A 101 -22.63 22.29 -1.51
N ALA A 102 -23.77 21.80 -1.04
CA ALA A 102 -24.85 22.58 -0.48
C ALA A 102 -25.11 22.13 0.97
N LEU A 103 -25.27 23.09 1.87
CA LEU A 103 -25.68 22.84 3.24
C LEU A 103 -27.19 23.04 3.34
N GLU A 104 -27.87 21.97 3.72
CA GLU A 104 -29.30 21.95 4.03
C GLU A 104 -29.49 21.89 5.56
N PRO A 105 -30.68 22.23 6.10
CA PRO A 105 -30.89 22.31 7.56
C PRO A 105 -30.53 21.04 8.34
N ALA A 106 -30.66 19.86 7.74
CA ALA A 106 -30.38 18.57 8.37
C ALA A 106 -29.52 17.65 7.48
N ALA A 107 -28.88 18.20 6.44
CA ALA A 107 -28.05 17.41 5.54
C ALA A 107 -26.96 18.23 4.85
N THR A 108 -25.87 17.58 4.51
CA THR A 108 -24.90 18.09 3.55
C THR A 108 -25.13 17.37 2.24
N GLN A 109 -25.42 18.10 1.17
CA GLN A 109 -25.56 17.52 -0.17
C GLN A 109 -24.33 17.83 -1.01
N ILE A 110 -23.67 16.79 -1.50
CA ILE A 110 -22.56 16.90 -2.44
C ILE A 110 -23.01 16.35 -3.78
N THR A 111 -22.97 17.17 -4.82
CA THR A 111 -23.24 16.77 -6.20
C THR A 111 -21.96 16.87 -7.00
N LEU A 112 -21.62 15.82 -7.73
CA LEU A 112 -20.37 15.76 -8.50
C LEU A 112 -20.60 15.26 -9.93
N THR A 113 -19.78 15.77 -10.85
CA THR A 113 -19.62 15.25 -12.22
C THR A 113 -18.41 14.32 -12.21
N THR A 114 -18.60 13.07 -12.61
CA THR A 114 -17.55 12.04 -12.47
C THR A 114 -16.43 12.22 -13.48
N GLY A 115 -16.77 12.63 -14.72
CA GLY A 115 -15.81 12.84 -15.81
C GLY A 115 -15.16 11.54 -16.33
N THR A 116 -15.73 10.37 -16.00
CA THR A 116 -15.18 9.06 -16.38
C THR A 116 -16.25 8.14 -16.96
N LYS A 117 -15.82 7.21 -17.80
CA LYS A 117 -16.65 6.10 -18.32
C LYS A 117 -16.31 4.76 -17.67
N SER A 118 -15.48 4.77 -16.62
CA SER A 118 -15.15 3.57 -15.86
C SER A 118 -16.34 3.10 -15.01
N LEU A 119 -16.41 1.79 -14.76
CA LEU A 119 -17.32 1.25 -13.75
C LEU A 119 -16.90 1.77 -12.37
N LEU A 120 -17.81 2.49 -11.72
CA LEU A 120 -17.65 2.96 -10.35
C LEU A 120 -18.26 1.93 -9.40
N LYS A 121 -17.56 1.61 -8.32
CA LYS A 121 -18.03 0.70 -7.26
C LYS A 121 -18.21 1.37 -5.90
N GLY A 122 -17.84 2.64 -5.80
CA GLY A 122 -17.96 3.39 -4.57
C GLY A 122 -17.31 4.77 -4.65
N VAL A 123 -17.33 5.45 -3.51
CA VAL A 123 -16.68 6.74 -3.29
C VAL A 123 -15.95 6.77 -1.96
N THR A 124 -14.89 7.56 -1.87
CA THR A 124 -14.19 7.88 -0.63
C THR A 124 -14.25 9.37 -0.35
N PHE A 125 -14.71 9.74 0.84
CA PHE A 125 -14.80 11.12 1.31
C PHE A 125 -13.47 11.60 1.87
N GLU A 126 -13.09 12.81 1.51
CA GLU A 126 -11.94 13.50 2.08
C GLU A 126 -12.37 14.59 3.05
N THR A 127 -11.60 14.74 4.11
CA THR A 127 -11.82 15.72 5.18
C THR A 127 -10.46 16.28 5.60
N PRO A 128 -10.43 17.47 6.23
CA PRO A 128 -9.23 17.98 6.87
C PRO A 128 -8.64 16.98 7.89
N PRO A 129 -7.33 17.03 8.14
CA PRO A 129 -6.71 16.27 9.21
C PRO A 129 -7.37 16.59 10.56
N GLY A 130 -7.60 15.56 11.38
CA GLY A 130 -8.21 15.72 12.71
C GLY A 130 -9.74 15.78 12.70
N SER A 131 -10.42 15.68 11.55
CA SER A 131 -11.87 15.57 11.52
C SER A 131 -12.34 14.25 12.15
N GLU A 132 -13.24 14.37 13.14
CA GLU A 132 -13.92 13.25 13.77
C GLU A 132 -15.42 13.34 13.50
N PHE A 133 -16.02 12.23 13.06
CA PHE A 133 -17.43 12.18 12.72
C PHE A 133 -17.95 10.75 12.62
N ILE A 134 -19.26 10.62 12.78
CA ILE A 134 -20.04 9.45 12.36
C ILE A 134 -21.28 10.01 11.66
N LYS A 135 -21.48 9.62 10.39
CA LYS A 135 -22.57 10.11 9.54
C LYS A 135 -23.17 8.96 8.74
N ALA A 136 -24.44 9.10 8.36
CA ALA A 136 -25.07 8.22 7.38
C ALA A 136 -25.10 8.92 6.02
N VAL A 137 -24.91 8.14 4.95
CA VAL A 137 -24.87 8.64 3.57
C VAL A 137 -25.85 7.87 2.70
N ARG A 138 -26.63 8.63 1.93
CA ARG A 138 -27.34 8.13 0.75
C ARG A 138 -26.57 8.50 -0.51
N VAL A 139 -26.43 7.55 -1.42
CA VAL A 139 -25.76 7.73 -2.72
C VAL A 139 -26.78 7.50 -3.82
N GLU A 140 -26.85 8.47 -4.74
CA GLU A 140 -27.69 8.42 -5.93
C GLU A 140 -26.85 8.66 -7.17
N GLY A 141 -27.14 7.93 -8.25
CA GLY A 141 -26.50 8.05 -9.54
C GLY A 141 -27.45 8.61 -10.58
N SER A 142 -26.92 9.36 -11.53
CA SER A 142 -27.69 9.92 -12.65
C SER A 142 -26.85 9.96 -13.92
N HIS A 143 -27.52 9.80 -15.05
CA HIS A 143 -26.93 9.95 -16.39
C HIS A 143 -27.20 11.34 -17.00
N ASP A 144 -28.15 12.09 -16.45
CA ASP A 144 -28.69 13.34 -17.02
C ASP A 144 -28.73 14.51 -16.01
N SER A 145 -28.32 14.28 -14.76
CA SER A 145 -28.43 15.19 -13.60
C SER A 145 -29.86 15.58 -13.18
N ALA A 146 -30.88 15.01 -13.82
CA ALA A 146 -32.29 15.30 -13.58
C ALA A 146 -33.02 14.10 -12.94
N THR A 147 -32.76 12.90 -13.44
CA THR A 147 -33.31 11.63 -12.96
C THR A 147 -32.29 10.92 -12.09
N TRP A 148 -32.63 10.66 -10.84
CA TRP A 148 -31.71 10.12 -9.85
C TRP A 148 -32.15 8.72 -9.40
N LEU A 149 -31.24 7.74 -9.53
CA LEU A 149 -31.42 6.38 -9.04
C LEU A 149 -30.68 6.20 -7.72
N GLN A 150 -31.37 5.71 -6.68
CA GLN A 150 -30.72 5.37 -5.42
C GLN A 150 -29.83 4.14 -5.59
N LEU A 151 -28.52 4.32 -5.35
CA LEU A 151 -27.52 3.25 -5.42
C LEU A 151 -27.23 2.64 -4.05
N ALA A 152 -27.29 3.46 -3.01
CA ALA A 152 -27.13 3.05 -1.62
C ALA A 152 -27.88 4.00 -0.68
N SER A 153 -28.38 3.49 0.44
CA SER A 153 -28.99 4.26 1.52
C SER A 153 -28.35 3.90 2.86
N ASP A 154 -28.35 4.86 3.78
CA ASP A 154 -27.98 4.68 5.19
C ASP A 154 -26.60 4.04 5.41
N LYS A 155 -25.65 4.34 4.51
CA LYS A 155 -24.29 3.82 4.60
C LYS A 155 -23.47 4.63 5.62
N PRO A 156 -22.87 3.99 6.63
CA PRO A 156 -22.12 4.73 7.63
C PRO A 156 -20.75 5.13 7.07
N ILE A 157 -20.40 6.41 7.27
CA ILE A 157 -19.03 6.91 7.15
C ILE A 157 -18.58 7.43 8.51
N PHE A 158 -17.32 7.18 8.86
CA PHE A 158 -16.80 7.61 10.15
C PHE A 158 -15.28 7.80 10.17
N ARG A 159 -14.85 8.65 11.10
CA ARG A 159 -13.48 8.78 11.59
C ARG A 159 -13.55 9.04 13.10
N MET A 160 -12.81 8.27 13.89
CA MET A 160 -12.84 8.34 15.36
C MET A 160 -11.43 8.57 15.93
N ALA A 161 -11.38 9.20 17.11
CA ALA A 161 -10.21 9.16 17.98
C ALA A 161 -9.74 7.71 18.18
N GLY A 162 -8.45 7.43 17.98
CA GLY A 162 -7.89 6.07 18.06
C GLY A 162 -7.70 5.36 16.72
N GLY A 163 -8.01 6.02 15.59
CA GLY A 163 -7.59 5.58 14.25
C GLY A 163 -8.60 4.70 13.51
N ALA A 164 -9.71 4.33 14.14
CA ALA A 164 -10.82 3.67 13.45
C ALA A 164 -11.46 4.64 12.44
N ALA A 165 -11.51 4.23 11.16
CA ALA A 165 -12.07 5.04 10.10
C ALA A 165 -12.65 4.17 8.98
N ASN A 166 -13.82 4.57 8.47
CA ASN A 166 -14.33 4.15 7.18
C ASN A 166 -14.88 5.38 6.46
N PRO A 167 -14.07 6.08 5.66
CA PRO A 167 -14.52 7.24 4.90
C PRO A 167 -15.17 6.85 3.56
N SER A 168 -15.47 5.57 3.33
CA SER A 168 -15.84 5.05 2.02
C SER A 168 -17.24 4.47 2.01
N VAL A 169 -17.92 4.62 0.87
CA VAL A 169 -19.24 4.05 0.62
C VAL A 169 -19.21 3.27 -0.69
N SER A 170 -19.46 1.96 -0.61
CA SER A 170 -19.62 1.11 -1.77
C SER A 170 -21.08 1.02 -2.23
N PHE A 171 -21.27 0.83 -3.54
CA PHE A 171 -22.56 0.66 -4.20
C PHE A 171 -22.43 -0.30 -5.41
N PRO A 172 -23.54 -0.82 -5.97
CA PRO A 172 -23.49 -1.70 -7.14
C PRO A 172 -22.70 -1.08 -8.29
N GLU A 173 -21.84 -1.87 -8.93
CA GLU A 173 -20.96 -1.39 -9.99
C GLU A 173 -21.76 -0.82 -11.18
N GLY A 174 -21.39 0.38 -11.64
CA GLY A 174 -22.06 1.03 -12.75
C GLY A 174 -21.30 2.24 -13.29
N ILE A 175 -21.60 2.63 -14.52
CA ILE A 175 -21.11 3.88 -15.10
C ILE A 175 -22.12 4.97 -14.73
N TRP A 176 -21.64 6.09 -14.18
CA TRP A 176 -22.47 7.20 -13.74
C TRP A 176 -21.80 8.52 -14.11
N GLU A 177 -22.47 9.38 -14.87
CA GLU A 177 -21.98 10.72 -15.22
C GLU A 177 -22.06 11.68 -14.03
N PHE A 178 -23.06 11.49 -13.17
CA PHE A 178 -23.31 12.30 -12.00
C PHE A 178 -23.56 11.43 -10.77
N LEU A 179 -23.03 11.87 -9.63
CA LEU A 179 -23.39 11.33 -8.32
C LEU A 179 -23.92 12.43 -7.41
N ARG A 180 -24.92 12.09 -6.58
CA ARG A 180 -25.42 12.91 -5.49
C ARG A 180 -25.29 12.14 -4.19
N LEU A 181 -24.57 12.75 -3.25
CA LEU A 181 -24.27 12.22 -1.93
C LEU A 181 -25.01 13.07 -0.92
N THR A 182 -25.96 12.48 -0.21
CA THR A 182 -26.68 13.15 0.87
C THR A 182 -26.16 12.61 2.20
N ILE A 183 -25.48 13.45 2.97
CA ILE A 183 -24.94 13.13 4.28
C ILE A 183 -25.94 13.63 5.34
N ASP A 184 -26.34 12.75 6.25
CA ASP A 184 -27.27 13.05 7.34
C ASP A 184 -26.60 13.86 8.46
N ASP A 185 -27.07 15.10 8.65
CA ASP A 185 -26.62 16.03 9.69
C ASP A 185 -27.69 16.22 10.78
N SER A 186 -28.76 15.41 10.80
CA SER A 186 -29.88 15.57 11.75
C SER A 186 -29.49 15.37 13.22
N ARG A 187 -28.42 14.59 13.48
CA ARG A 187 -27.97 14.23 14.83
C ARG A 187 -26.67 14.88 15.26
N THR A 188 -25.88 15.38 14.31
CA THR A 188 -24.54 15.92 14.55
C THR A 188 -24.26 17.04 13.55
N ALA A 189 -23.47 18.04 13.93
CA ALA A 189 -23.15 19.17 13.05
C ALA A 189 -22.49 18.73 11.73
N ALA A 190 -22.67 19.54 10.68
CA ALA A 190 -22.08 19.29 9.36
C ALA A 190 -20.55 19.13 9.42
N VAL A 191 -20.01 18.30 8.54
CA VAL A 191 -18.58 17.99 8.46
C VAL A 191 -17.99 18.67 7.23
N PRO A 192 -16.81 19.32 7.32
CA PRO A 192 -16.16 19.91 6.17
C PRO A 192 -15.55 18.81 5.28
N PHE A 193 -16.31 18.37 4.27
CA PHE A 193 -15.79 17.49 3.22
C PHE A 193 -15.01 18.31 2.19
N THR A 194 -13.74 17.98 1.99
CA THR A 194 -12.81 18.72 1.09
C THR A 194 -12.72 18.10 -0.30
N GLY A 195 -13.24 16.90 -0.48
CA GLY A 195 -13.19 16.20 -1.76
C GLY A 195 -13.88 14.85 -1.72
N VAL A 196 -14.08 14.29 -2.91
CA VAL A 196 -14.58 12.93 -3.10
C VAL A 196 -13.70 12.25 -4.16
N LEU A 197 -13.26 11.04 -3.84
CA LEU A 197 -12.55 10.14 -4.74
C LEU A 197 -13.50 9.06 -5.25
N LEU A 198 -13.47 8.79 -6.55
CA LEU A 198 -14.26 7.76 -7.22
C LEU A 198 -13.50 6.44 -7.20
N GLN A 199 -14.11 5.38 -6.70
CA GLN A 199 -13.50 4.04 -6.67
C GLN A 199 -13.87 3.29 -7.95
N VAL A 200 -12.87 2.91 -8.75
CA VAL A 200 -13.02 2.02 -9.92
C VAL A 200 -12.38 0.67 -9.68
#